data_AF-A0AAU7TBG0-F1
#
_entry.id   AF-A0AAU7TBG0-F1
#
_cell.length_a   1.000
_cell.length_b   1.000
_cell.length_c   1.000
_cell.angle_alpha   90.00
_cell.angle_beta   90.00
_cell.angle_gamma   90.00
#
_symmetry.space_group_name_H-M   'P 1'
#
loop_
_entity.id
_entity.type
_entity.pdbx_description
1 polymer ?
#
loop_
_entity_poly.entity_id
_entity_poly.type
_entity_poly.pdbx_seq_one_letter_code
_entity_poly.pdbx_strand_id
1 'polypeptide(L)'
;MSDDGVPDRVNAEIHGVALRTIRTWRRRYQKEGRTRGGRRGYLGTPCPRCDGAELDEAAYALLLGWYLGDGSIARARRGVFTLQIVNDERYGVLNEEIAATIRRVKPTASPCLRGGGGAIRVEARWKHWPCVFPQHGPGRKHLRRIELADWQREIVAKYPEQLLRGLFHSDGCRVVNWASKPGREKRYYYVRYMFSNESDDIRKILTDTLDLLGIAWRQPRVNAIAVSRKEAVAALDVFVGPKS
;
A
#
# COMPACT_ATOMS: atom_id res chain seq x y z
N MET A 1 -5.59 32.84 1.43
CA MET A 1 -6.13 31.78 2.33
C MET A 1 -6.18 30.41 1.67
N SER A 2 -7.03 30.20 0.65
CA SER A 2 -7.03 28.92 -0.11
C SER A 2 -5.70 28.63 -0.84
N ASP A 3 -4.97 29.68 -1.19
CA ASP A 3 -3.66 29.61 -1.87
C ASP A 3 -2.50 29.43 -0.87
N ASP A 4 -2.77 29.62 0.43
CA ASP A 4 -1.83 29.41 1.55
C ASP A 4 -1.95 27.99 2.14
N GLY A 5 -2.58 27.07 1.40
CA GLY A 5 -2.73 25.67 1.81
C GLY A 5 -3.84 25.41 2.84
N VAL A 6 -4.63 26.43 3.22
CA VAL A 6 -5.71 26.27 4.20
C VAL A 6 -6.77 25.28 3.69
N PRO A 7 -7.12 24.23 4.46
CA PRO A 7 -8.15 23.27 4.08
C PRO A 7 -9.51 23.93 3.81
N ASP A 8 -10.29 23.41 2.85
CA ASP A 8 -11.59 24.00 2.47
C ASP A 8 -12.57 24.12 3.64
N ARG A 9 -12.48 23.22 4.64
CA ARG A 9 -13.29 23.26 5.86
C ARG A 9 -12.96 24.48 6.72
N VAL A 10 -11.67 24.75 6.90
CA VAL A 10 -11.19 25.91 7.66
C VAL A 10 -11.51 27.20 6.91
N ASN A 11 -11.37 27.23 5.57
CA ASN A 11 -11.80 28.39 4.77
C ASN A 11 -13.32 28.64 4.89
N ALA A 12 -14.12 27.58 4.91
CA ALA A 12 -15.57 27.70 5.06
C ALA A 12 -15.94 28.31 6.42
N GLU A 13 -15.26 27.88 7.48
CA GLU A 13 -15.42 28.40 8.84
C GLU A 13 -14.99 29.87 8.96
N ILE A 14 -13.79 30.22 8.48
CA ILE A 14 -13.28 31.60 8.48
C ILE A 14 -14.23 32.57 7.77
N HIS A 15 -14.81 32.14 6.65
CA HIS A 15 -15.67 33.00 5.84
C HIS A 15 -17.16 32.87 6.19
N GLY A 16 -17.53 32.07 7.19
CA GLY A 16 -18.93 31.87 7.59
C GLY A 16 -19.83 31.33 6.46
N VAL A 17 -19.26 30.58 5.51
CA VAL A 17 -20.00 30.03 4.37
C VAL A 17 -20.02 28.51 4.40
N ALA A 18 -21.00 27.90 3.74
CA ALA A 18 -21.03 26.44 3.60
C ALA A 18 -19.80 25.93 2.83
N LEU A 19 -19.27 24.76 3.21
CA LEU A 19 -18.16 24.09 2.53
C LEU A 19 -18.40 23.91 1.02
N ARG A 20 -19.67 23.67 0.63
CA ARG A 20 -20.07 23.53 -0.77
C ARG A 20 -19.85 24.82 -1.56
N THR A 21 -20.00 25.99 -0.93
CA THR A 21 -19.78 27.31 -1.53
C THR A 21 -18.30 27.50 -1.89
N ILE A 22 -17.38 27.26 -0.94
CA ILE A 22 -15.93 27.27 -1.18
C ILE A 22 -15.53 26.32 -2.33
N ARG A 23 -16.04 25.08 -2.32
CA ARG A 23 -15.77 24.09 -3.38
C ARG A 23 -16.32 24.52 -4.74
N THR A 24 -17.44 25.23 -4.77
CA THR A 24 -18.07 25.70 -6.00
C THR A 24 -17.28 26.86 -6.60
N TRP A 25 -16.87 27.83 -5.78
CA TRP A 25 -15.96 28.90 -6.20
C TRP A 25 -14.63 28.34 -6.72
N ARG A 26 -14.03 27.35 -6.03
CA ARG A 26 -12.81 26.68 -6.50
C ARG A 26 -12.97 26.03 -7.89
N ARG A 27 -14.06 25.28 -8.11
CA ARG A 27 -14.34 24.67 -9.42
C ARG A 27 -14.55 25.71 -10.51
N ARG A 28 -15.21 26.82 -10.18
CA ARG A 28 -15.44 27.94 -11.10
C ARG A 28 -14.12 28.62 -11.49
N TYR A 29 -13.27 28.95 -10.52
CA TYR A 29 -11.93 29.49 -10.75
C TYR A 29 -11.07 28.58 -11.64
N GLN A 30 -11.08 27.27 -11.38
CA GLN A 30 -10.37 26.29 -12.21
C GLN A 30 -10.92 26.20 -13.65
N LYS A 31 -12.25 26.33 -13.82
CA LYS A 31 -12.91 26.31 -15.13
C LYS A 31 -12.65 27.59 -15.92
N GLU A 32 -12.61 28.73 -15.24
CA GLU A 32 -12.37 30.06 -15.83
C GLU A 32 -10.89 30.34 -16.10
N GLY A 33 -10.00 29.38 -15.85
CA GLY A 33 -8.56 29.53 -16.14
C GLY A 33 -7.88 30.63 -15.34
N ARG A 34 -8.53 31.16 -14.29
CA ARG A 34 -8.00 32.25 -13.48
C ARG A 34 -6.77 31.73 -12.73
N THR A 35 -5.62 32.30 -13.05
CA THR A 35 -4.37 32.06 -12.31
C THR A 35 -4.58 32.48 -10.87
N ARG A 36 -4.37 31.55 -9.94
CA ARG A 36 -4.29 31.85 -8.51
C ARG A 36 -3.26 32.95 -8.30
N GLY A 37 -3.59 33.95 -7.49
CA GLY A 37 -2.72 35.06 -7.15
C GLY A 37 -1.57 34.59 -6.28
N GLY A 38 -0.57 33.98 -6.90
CA GLY A 38 0.62 33.44 -6.28
C GLY A 38 1.36 32.60 -7.32
N ARG A 39 2.67 32.84 -7.50
CA ARG A 39 3.57 32.09 -8.42
C ARG A 39 3.68 30.59 -8.10
N ARG A 40 2.80 30.03 -7.27
CA ARG A 40 2.74 28.63 -6.86
C ARG A 40 1.28 28.18 -6.80
N GLY A 41 0.68 27.92 -7.95
CA GLY A 41 -0.52 27.07 -7.98
C GLY A 41 -0.19 25.77 -7.24
N TYR A 42 -1.07 25.32 -6.34
CA TYR A 42 -0.93 24.13 -5.47
C TYR A 42 0.08 23.13 -6.05
N LEU A 43 1.34 23.21 -5.61
CA LEU A 43 2.42 22.41 -6.19
C LEU A 43 2.05 20.95 -5.93
N GLY A 44 1.84 20.19 -7.00
CA GLY A 44 1.60 18.75 -6.88
C GLY A 44 2.77 18.11 -6.13
N THR A 45 2.56 16.96 -5.50
CA THR A 45 3.70 16.19 -4.96
C THR A 45 4.68 15.94 -6.11
N PRO A 46 5.92 16.43 -6.03
CA PRO A 46 6.92 16.17 -7.05
C PRO A 46 7.25 14.68 -7.06
N CYS A 47 7.56 14.14 -8.24
CA CYS A 47 7.84 12.74 -8.42
C CYS A 47 9.30 12.44 -8.09
N PRO A 48 9.59 11.44 -7.23
CA PRO A 48 10.97 11.02 -6.98
C PRO A 48 11.71 10.54 -8.23
N ARG A 49 10.98 10.10 -9.25
CA ARG A 49 11.56 9.56 -10.48
C ARG A 49 11.69 10.58 -11.61
N CYS A 50 10.76 11.52 -11.71
CA CYS A 50 10.78 12.52 -12.77
C CYS A 50 11.47 13.83 -12.32
N ASP A 51 11.29 14.20 -11.06
CA ASP A 51 11.66 15.51 -10.53
C ASP A 51 12.79 15.43 -9.49
N GLY A 52 13.32 14.23 -9.22
CA GLY A 52 14.38 14.01 -8.23
C GLY A 52 13.97 14.29 -6.78
N ALA A 53 12.66 14.24 -6.50
CA ALA A 53 12.15 14.44 -5.15
C ALA A 53 12.56 13.32 -4.18
N GLU A 54 12.59 13.64 -2.89
CA GLU A 54 12.81 12.64 -1.86
C GLU A 54 11.62 11.66 -1.77
N LEU A 55 11.92 10.38 -1.55
CA LEU A 55 10.96 9.32 -1.31
C LEU A 55 11.20 8.77 0.09
N ASP A 56 10.16 8.68 0.91
CA ASP A 56 10.21 7.91 2.15
C ASP A 56 10.28 6.41 1.79
N GLU A 57 11.51 5.90 1.71
CA GLU A 57 11.83 4.54 1.24
C GLU A 57 11.18 3.46 2.11
N ALA A 58 11.14 3.65 3.43
CA ALA A 58 10.53 2.71 4.36
C ALA A 58 9.00 2.65 4.16
N ALA A 59 8.35 3.80 4.07
CA ALA A 59 6.92 3.86 3.76
C ALA A 59 6.61 3.30 2.36
N TYR A 60 7.49 3.55 1.40
CA TYR A 60 7.38 3.01 0.06
C TYR A 60 7.47 1.48 0.05
N ALA A 61 8.42 0.87 0.77
CA ALA A 61 8.55 -0.58 0.89
C ALA A 61 7.26 -1.22 1.47
N LEU A 62 6.70 -0.61 2.52
CA LEU A 62 5.42 -1.05 3.09
C LEU A 62 4.28 -0.93 2.08
N LEU A 63 4.17 0.22 1.40
CA LEU A 63 3.14 0.44 0.39
C LEU A 63 3.31 -0.47 -0.83
N LEU A 64 4.54 -0.84 -1.17
CA LEU A 64 4.84 -1.78 -2.25
C LEU A 64 4.29 -3.17 -1.92
N GLY A 65 4.44 -3.64 -0.67
CA GLY A 65 3.84 -4.90 -0.25
C GLY A 65 2.31 -4.89 -0.38
N TRP A 66 1.66 -3.84 0.13
CA TRP A 66 0.22 -3.63 -0.05
C TRP A 66 -0.19 -3.56 -1.53
N TYR A 67 0.61 -2.86 -2.34
CA TYR A 67 0.34 -2.71 -3.76
C TYR A 67 0.41 -4.05 -4.49
N LEU A 68 1.40 -4.89 -4.18
CA LEU A 68 1.61 -6.18 -4.84
C LEU A 68 0.50 -7.17 -4.52
N GLY A 69 0.00 -7.22 -3.28
CA GLY A 69 -1.18 -8.03 -2.95
C GLY A 69 -2.50 -7.39 -3.38
N ASP A 70 -3.09 -6.60 -2.49
CA ASP A 70 -4.45 -6.07 -2.63
C ASP A 70 -4.56 -4.75 -3.41
N GLY A 71 -3.43 -4.20 -3.85
CA GLY A 71 -3.42 -2.93 -4.56
C GLY A 71 -3.73 -3.02 -6.04
N SER A 72 -4.24 -1.92 -6.59
CA SER A 72 -4.36 -1.72 -8.03
C SER A 72 -4.18 -0.26 -8.40
N ILE A 73 -3.73 -0.01 -9.63
CA ILE A 73 -3.63 1.33 -10.20
C ILE A 73 -4.53 1.39 -11.42
N ALA A 74 -5.49 2.32 -11.40
CA ALA A 74 -6.44 2.54 -12.48
C ALA A 74 -6.25 3.92 -13.12
N ARG A 75 -6.33 3.98 -14.45
CA ARG A 75 -6.29 5.23 -15.20
C ARG A 75 -7.61 5.99 -15.00
N ALA A 76 -7.50 7.27 -14.65
CA ALA A 76 -8.61 8.22 -14.53
C ALA A 76 -8.55 9.28 -15.65
N ARG A 77 -9.50 10.23 -15.62
CA ARG A 77 -9.54 11.34 -16.58
C ARG A 77 -8.29 12.21 -16.48
N ARG A 78 -7.93 12.88 -17.60
CA ARG A 78 -6.84 13.86 -17.69
C ARG A 78 -5.44 13.30 -17.32
N GLY A 79 -5.19 12.03 -17.65
CA GLY A 79 -3.89 11.37 -17.42
C GLY A 79 -3.53 11.16 -15.94
N VAL A 80 -4.52 11.24 -15.05
CA VAL A 80 -4.33 10.96 -13.61
C VAL A 80 -4.51 9.47 -13.37
N PHE A 81 -3.77 8.91 -12.42
CA PHE A 81 -3.93 7.52 -11.97
C PHE A 81 -4.48 7.50 -10.54
N THR A 82 -5.26 6.48 -10.22
CA THR A 82 -5.78 6.23 -8.86
C THR A 82 -5.16 4.94 -8.35
N LEU A 83 -4.34 5.04 -7.31
CA LEU A 83 -3.94 3.90 -6.49
C LEU A 83 -5.13 3.55 -5.59
N GLN A 84 -5.47 2.26 -5.53
CA GLN A 84 -6.53 1.71 -4.70
C GLN A 84 -5.95 0.53 -3.94
N ILE A 85 -6.04 0.54 -2.61
CA ILE A 85 -5.77 -0.63 -1.77
C ILE A 85 -7.10 -1.05 -1.16
N VAL A 86 -7.45 -2.33 -1.30
CA VAL A 86 -8.67 -2.89 -0.71
C VAL A 86 -8.29 -3.71 0.51
N ASN A 87 -9.02 -3.54 1.61
CA ASN A 87 -8.80 -4.35 2.81
C ASN A 87 -10.14 -4.51 3.55
N ASP A 88 -10.24 -5.51 4.42
CA ASP A 88 -11.45 -5.79 5.19
C ASP A 88 -11.78 -4.59 6.11
N GLU A 89 -13.07 -4.28 6.23
CA GLU A 89 -13.57 -3.18 7.05
C GLU A 89 -13.32 -3.39 8.55
N ARG A 90 -13.21 -4.65 8.99
CA ARG A 90 -12.91 -4.98 10.39
C ARG A 90 -11.53 -4.51 10.86
N TYR A 91 -10.60 -4.28 9.94
CA TYR A 91 -9.22 -3.86 10.24
C TYR A 91 -9.07 -2.33 10.15
N GLY A 92 -9.83 -1.61 10.97
CA GLY A 92 -9.87 -0.14 10.96
C GLY A 92 -8.49 0.50 11.12
N VAL A 93 -7.66 -0.03 12.03
CA VAL A 93 -6.30 0.48 12.29
C VAL A 93 -5.40 0.28 11.08
N LEU A 94 -5.41 -0.90 10.44
CA LEU A 94 -4.68 -1.12 9.18
C LEU A 94 -5.17 -0.19 8.05
N ASN A 95 -6.48 0.06 7.95
CA ASN A 95 -7.02 0.97 6.93
C ASN A 95 -6.51 2.41 7.11
N GLU A 96 -6.38 2.87 8.35
CA GLU A 96 -5.76 4.16 8.67
C GLU A 96 -4.25 4.17 8.41
N GLU A 97 -3.56 3.08 8.74
CA GLU A 97 -2.12 2.90 8.46
C GLU A 97 -1.82 2.94 6.96
N ILE A 98 -2.63 2.28 6.13
CA ILE A 98 -2.51 2.35 4.66
C ILE A 98 -2.63 3.80 4.22
N ALA A 99 -3.63 4.54 4.72
CA ALA A 99 -3.81 5.95 4.39
C ALA A 99 -2.62 6.82 4.86
N ALA A 100 -2.07 6.55 6.04
CA ALA A 100 -0.88 7.24 6.55
C ALA A 100 0.36 6.94 5.70
N THR A 101 0.54 5.68 5.30
CA THR A 101 1.65 5.23 4.44
C THR A 101 1.58 5.89 3.06
N ILE A 102 0.38 5.98 2.47
CA ILE A 102 0.18 6.72 1.21
C ILE A 102 0.54 8.20 1.36
N ARG A 103 0.23 8.84 2.50
CA ARG A 103 0.61 10.23 2.76
C ARG A 103 2.13 10.40 2.89
N ARG A 104 2.85 9.43 3.45
CA ARG A 104 4.32 9.48 3.52
C ARG A 104 4.97 9.34 2.15
N VAL A 105 4.48 8.42 1.31
CA VAL A 105 4.95 8.26 -0.08
C VAL A 105 4.55 9.43 -0.97
N LYS A 106 3.37 10.01 -0.73
CA LYS A 106 2.86 11.17 -1.45
C LYS A 106 2.40 12.24 -0.45
N PRO A 107 3.27 13.17 -0.01
CA PRO A 107 2.97 14.16 1.03
C PRO A 107 1.70 15.00 0.81
N THR A 108 1.37 15.36 -0.44
CA THR A 108 0.13 16.11 -0.73
C THR A 108 -1.07 15.21 -1.04
N ALA A 109 -1.01 13.92 -0.70
CA ALA A 109 -2.13 13.01 -0.84
C ALA A 109 -3.23 13.36 0.17
N SER A 110 -4.47 13.17 -0.28
CA SER A 110 -5.64 13.11 0.59
C SER A 110 -6.33 11.77 0.32
N PRO A 111 -5.84 10.67 0.91
CA PRO A 111 -6.42 9.36 0.70
C PRO A 111 -7.89 9.37 1.10
N CYS A 112 -8.75 8.85 0.23
CA CYS A 112 -10.18 8.71 0.51
C CYS A 112 -10.46 7.26 0.88
N LEU A 113 -11.00 7.03 2.08
CA LEU A 113 -11.52 5.74 2.48
C LEU A 113 -12.97 5.65 1.98
N ARG A 114 -13.25 4.63 1.17
CA ARG A 114 -14.60 4.31 0.68
C ARG A 114 -14.99 2.93 1.17
N GLY A 115 -15.97 2.86 2.07
CA GLY A 115 -16.52 1.60 2.54
C GLY A 115 -17.64 1.03 1.66
N GLY A 116 -18.03 -0.20 2.00
CA GLY A 116 -19.18 -0.91 1.45
C GLY A 116 -18.95 -2.42 1.35
N GLY A 117 -19.94 -3.22 1.78
CA GLY A 117 -19.93 -4.68 1.62
C GLY A 117 -18.84 -5.41 2.40
N GLY A 118 -18.42 -4.88 3.57
CA GLY A 118 -17.39 -5.48 4.42
C GLY A 118 -15.95 -5.17 3.99
N ALA A 119 -15.74 -4.30 3.01
CA ALA A 119 -14.41 -3.87 2.57
C ALA A 119 -14.29 -2.35 2.54
N ILE A 120 -13.10 -1.86 2.89
CA ILE A 120 -12.67 -0.47 2.72
C ILE A 120 -11.70 -0.38 1.56
N ARG A 121 -11.92 0.60 0.68
CA ARG A 121 -10.97 0.98 -0.37
C ARG A 121 -10.29 2.29 0.02
N VAL A 122 -8.98 2.25 0.18
CA VAL A 122 -8.16 3.44 0.38
C VAL A 122 -7.65 3.92 -0.96
N GLU A 123 -8.12 5.08 -1.41
CA GLU A 123 -7.81 5.61 -2.75
C GLU A 123 -6.98 6.88 -2.70
N ALA A 124 -5.95 6.99 -3.54
CA ALA A 124 -5.23 8.24 -3.74
C ALA A 124 -4.90 8.49 -5.22
N ARG A 125 -4.99 9.75 -5.64
CA ARG A 125 -4.77 10.16 -7.03
C ARG A 125 -3.43 10.83 -7.22
N TRP A 126 -2.73 10.42 -8.26
CA TRP A 126 -1.47 11.03 -8.67
C TRP A 126 -1.15 10.67 -10.12
N LYS A 127 -0.53 11.57 -10.88
CA LYS A 127 -0.06 11.25 -12.23
C LYS A 127 1.11 10.28 -12.23
N HIS A 128 1.90 10.26 -11.15
CA HIS A 128 3.16 9.53 -11.06
C HIS A 128 3.08 8.19 -10.31
N TRP A 129 1.87 7.69 -10.01
CA TRP A 129 1.76 6.32 -9.47
C TRP A 129 2.46 5.28 -10.36
N PRO A 130 2.35 5.30 -11.70
CA PRO A 130 3.11 4.39 -12.55
C PRO A 130 4.63 4.58 -12.49
N CYS A 131 5.11 5.78 -12.16
CA CYS A 131 6.55 6.04 -12.04
C CYS A 131 7.15 5.34 -10.80
N VAL A 132 6.40 5.32 -9.69
CA VAL A 132 6.82 4.66 -8.44
C VAL A 132 6.36 3.20 -8.35
N PHE A 133 5.40 2.78 -9.16
CA PHE A 133 4.99 1.38 -9.31
C PHE A 133 5.12 0.95 -10.78
N PRO A 134 6.36 0.72 -11.27
CA PRO A 134 6.60 0.34 -12.66
C PRO A 134 5.99 -1.02 -13.03
N GLN A 135 5.58 -1.81 -12.03
CA GLN A 135 4.79 -3.02 -12.19
C GLN A 135 3.39 -2.76 -12.76
N HIS A 136 2.94 -1.51 -12.88
CA HIS A 136 1.66 -1.17 -13.50
C HIS A 136 1.63 -1.52 -14.99
N GLY A 137 0.53 -2.12 -15.44
CA GLY A 137 0.32 -2.51 -16.83
C GLY A 137 -1.12 -3.01 -17.08
N PRO A 138 -1.50 -3.26 -18.34
CA PRO A 138 -2.85 -3.68 -18.70
C PRO A 138 -3.17 -5.12 -18.26
N GLY A 139 -4.43 -5.40 -17.93
CA GLY A 139 -4.87 -6.76 -17.58
C GLY A 139 -4.61 -7.17 -16.12
N ARG A 140 -4.87 -8.44 -15.81
CA ARG A 140 -4.78 -8.98 -14.44
C ARG A 140 -3.33 -8.98 -13.96
N LYS A 141 -3.09 -8.61 -12.70
CA LYS A 141 -1.73 -8.48 -12.12
C LYS A 141 -0.93 -9.78 -12.18
N HIS A 142 -1.54 -10.90 -11.83
CA HIS A 142 -0.88 -12.21 -11.82
C HIS A 142 -0.59 -12.80 -13.21
N LEU A 143 -1.15 -12.22 -14.28
CA LEU A 143 -0.86 -12.65 -15.67
C LEU A 143 0.25 -11.81 -16.32
N ARG A 144 0.79 -10.83 -15.60
CA ARG A 144 1.86 -9.96 -16.06
C ARG A 144 3.16 -10.36 -15.39
N ARG A 145 4.26 -10.06 -16.06
CA ARG A 145 5.59 -10.08 -15.45
C ARG A 145 5.67 -8.94 -14.43
N ILE A 146 6.06 -9.26 -13.19
CA ILE A 146 6.14 -8.34 -12.06
C ILE A 146 7.55 -8.38 -11.50
N GLU A 147 8.41 -7.44 -11.91
CA GLU A 147 9.78 -7.38 -11.44
C GLU A 147 10.05 -6.10 -10.68
N LEU A 148 10.86 -6.21 -9.63
CA LEU A 148 11.42 -5.04 -8.97
C LEU A 148 12.48 -4.44 -9.89
N ALA A 149 12.33 -3.15 -10.18
CA ALA A 149 13.40 -2.36 -10.77
C ALA A 149 14.57 -2.22 -9.79
N ASP A 150 15.78 -1.92 -10.28
CA ASP A 150 17.00 -1.94 -9.47
C ASP A 150 16.90 -1.07 -8.22
N TRP A 151 16.43 0.17 -8.37
CA TRP A 151 16.18 1.08 -7.24
C TRP A 151 15.13 0.55 -6.24
N GLN A 152 14.15 -0.27 -6.67
CA GLN A 152 13.21 -0.91 -5.75
C GLN A 152 13.90 -2.04 -4.98
N ARG A 153 14.82 -2.78 -5.63
CA ARG A 153 15.60 -3.84 -4.97
C ARG A 153 16.48 -3.26 -3.88
N GLU A 154 17.11 -2.10 -4.12
CA GLU A 154 17.90 -1.38 -3.12
C GLU A 154 17.05 -1.00 -1.91
N ILE A 155 15.86 -0.40 -2.13
CA ILE A 155 14.94 -0.05 -1.06
C ILE A 155 14.46 -1.29 -0.29
N VAL A 156 14.13 -2.37 -1.00
CA VAL A 156 13.68 -3.62 -0.38
C VAL A 156 14.79 -4.29 0.42
N ALA A 157 16.04 -4.25 -0.05
CA ALA A 157 17.18 -4.76 0.71
C ALA A 157 17.45 -3.94 1.99
N LYS A 158 17.13 -2.63 1.96
CA LYS A 158 17.27 -1.73 3.11
C LYS A 158 16.11 -1.82 4.11
N TYR A 159 14.90 -2.11 3.63
CA TYR A 159 13.68 -2.21 4.45
C TYR A 159 12.88 -3.50 4.17
N PRO A 160 13.50 -4.69 4.27
CA PRO A 160 12.84 -5.96 3.96
C PRO A 160 11.64 -6.24 4.87
N GLU A 161 11.72 -5.83 6.14
CA GLU A 161 10.65 -6.00 7.13
C GLU A 161 9.38 -5.26 6.72
N GLN A 162 9.53 -4.06 6.14
CA GLN A 162 8.40 -3.24 5.70
C GLN A 162 7.69 -3.88 4.50
N LEU A 163 8.46 -4.39 3.53
CA LEU A 163 7.90 -5.10 2.39
C LEU A 163 7.13 -6.35 2.85
N LEU A 164 7.76 -7.19 3.70
CA LEU A 164 7.14 -8.41 4.21
C LEU A 164 5.86 -8.10 5.00
N ARG A 165 5.89 -7.07 5.85
CA ARG A 165 4.70 -6.62 6.58
C ARG A 165 3.55 -6.28 5.62
N GLY A 166 3.82 -5.50 4.57
CA GLY A 166 2.81 -5.16 3.56
C GLY A 166 2.24 -6.40 2.86
N LEU A 167 3.11 -7.32 2.42
CA LEU A 167 2.70 -8.56 1.74
C LEU A 167 1.88 -9.50 2.64
N PHE A 168 2.30 -9.70 3.88
CA PHE A 168 1.55 -10.54 4.82
C PHE A 168 0.25 -9.89 5.28
N HIS A 169 0.19 -8.56 5.37
CA HIS A 169 -1.05 -7.86 5.70
C HIS A 169 -2.05 -7.83 4.55
N SER A 170 -1.60 -7.89 3.30
CA SER A 170 -2.50 -8.09 2.17
C SER A 170 -2.93 -9.55 2.02
N ASP A 171 -2.06 -10.38 1.44
CA ASP A 171 -2.37 -11.75 0.98
C ASP A 171 -1.95 -12.84 1.97
N GLY A 172 -1.45 -12.42 3.14
CA GLY A 172 -1.03 -13.31 4.20
C GLY A 172 -2.10 -13.56 5.25
N CYS A 173 -1.90 -14.61 6.04
CA CYS A 173 -2.59 -14.83 7.28
C CYS A 173 -1.64 -15.43 8.33
N ARG A 174 -1.89 -15.08 9.59
CA ARG A 174 -1.23 -15.66 10.77
C ARG A 174 -2.26 -16.53 11.48
N VAL A 175 -2.05 -17.84 11.51
CA VAL A 175 -3.05 -18.81 12.01
C VAL A 175 -2.42 -19.81 12.96
N VAL A 176 -3.21 -20.31 13.91
CA VAL A 176 -2.86 -21.49 14.70
C VAL A 176 -3.22 -22.72 13.87
N ASN A 177 -2.21 -23.52 13.55
CA ASN A 177 -2.36 -24.79 12.88
C ASN A 177 -2.13 -25.94 13.87
N TRP A 178 -2.53 -27.15 13.49
CA TRP A 178 -2.25 -28.34 14.27
C TRP A 178 -1.71 -29.47 13.40
N ALA A 179 -0.96 -30.38 14.01
CA ALA A 179 -0.48 -31.60 13.38
C ALA A 179 -0.53 -32.77 14.38
N SER A 180 -0.74 -33.98 13.88
CA SER A 180 -0.55 -35.23 14.62
C SER A 180 0.62 -36.01 14.01
N LYS A 181 1.30 -36.82 14.82
CA LYS A 181 2.28 -37.78 14.31
C LYS A 181 1.57 -39.10 14.02
N PRO A 182 1.89 -39.81 12.92
CA PRO A 182 1.36 -41.16 12.69
C PRO A 182 1.60 -42.05 13.91
N GLY A 183 0.56 -42.73 14.39
CA GLY A 183 0.64 -43.57 15.60
C GLY A 183 0.62 -42.82 16.94
N ARG A 184 0.35 -41.50 16.98
CA ARG A 184 0.10 -40.75 18.23
C ARG A 184 -1.22 -39.98 18.14
N GLU A 185 -2.08 -40.15 19.15
CA GLU A 185 -3.35 -39.41 19.27
C GLU A 185 -3.16 -37.92 19.62
N LYS A 186 -2.00 -37.54 20.17
CA LYS A 186 -1.75 -36.17 20.63
C LYS A 186 -1.61 -35.20 19.46
N ARG A 187 -2.46 -34.17 19.44
CA ARG A 187 -2.38 -33.02 18.53
C ARG A 187 -1.37 -32.00 19.07
N TYR A 188 -0.53 -31.47 18.19
CA TYR A 188 0.42 -30.41 18.46
C TYR A 188 -0.03 -29.14 17.75
N TYR A 189 -0.21 -28.05 18.51
CA TYR A 189 -0.61 -26.75 17.99
C TYR A 189 0.61 -25.86 17.79
N TYR A 190 0.67 -25.12 16.67
CA TYR A 190 1.73 -24.19 16.36
C TYR A 190 1.19 -23.01 15.55
N VAL A 191 1.77 -21.82 15.75
CA VAL A 191 1.47 -20.66 14.91
C VAL A 191 2.23 -20.79 13.59
N ARG A 192 1.60 -20.38 12.50
CA ARG A 192 2.27 -20.21 11.21
C ARG A 192 1.81 -18.95 10.49
N TYR A 193 2.71 -18.37 9.71
CA TYR A 193 2.32 -17.45 8.64
C TYR A 193 2.12 -18.24 7.35
N MET A 194 1.11 -17.84 6.57
CA MET A 194 0.81 -18.38 5.26
C MET A 194 0.59 -17.20 4.32
N PHE A 195 1.19 -17.21 3.14
CA PHE A 195 1.00 -16.23 2.09
C PHE A 195 0.48 -16.95 0.83
N SER A 196 -0.57 -16.43 0.21
CA SER A 196 -1.20 -17.04 -0.97
C SER A 196 -1.33 -16.04 -2.10
N ASN A 197 -0.63 -16.24 -3.21
CA ASN A 197 -0.73 -15.36 -4.38
C ASN A 197 -0.54 -16.18 -5.67
N GLU A 198 -1.30 -15.87 -6.71
CA GLU A 198 -1.24 -16.57 -8.00
C GLU A 198 -0.01 -16.19 -8.84
N SER A 199 0.54 -14.99 -8.65
CA SER A 199 1.74 -14.54 -9.36
C SER A 199 2.98 -15.24 -8.81
N ASP A 200 3.69 -15.95 -9.68
CA ASP A 200 4.99 -16.54 -9.32
C ASP A 200 6.02 -15.48 -8.96
N ASP A 201 6.05 -14.40 -9.73
CA ASP A 201 6.95 -13.28 -9.48
C ASP A 201 6.74 -12.63 -8.11
N ILE A 202 5.49 -12.42 -7.68
CA ILE A 202 5.20 -11.86 -6.34
C ILE A 202 5.60 -12.85 -5.25
N ARG A 203 5.36 -14.15 -5.43
CA ARG A 203 5.85 -15.17 -4.50
C ARG A 203 7.38 -15.16 -4.43
N LYS A 204 8.06 -15.02 -5.56
CA LYS A 204 9.52 -14.92 -5.62
C LYS A 204 10.04 -13.69 -4.89
N ILE A 205 9.40 -12.53 -5.07
CA ILE A 205 9.73 -11.30 -4.32
C ILE A 205 9.60 -11.54 -2.82
N LEU A 206 8.52 -12.20 -2.37
CA LEU A 206 8.36 -12.56 -0.96
C LEU A 206 9.50 -13.48 -0.47
N THR A 207 9.77 -14.58 -1.18
CA THR A 207 10.77 -15.57 -0.75
C THR A 207 12.17 -15.01 -0.76
N ASP A 208 12.56 -14.25 -1.79
CA ASP A 208 13.85 -13.55 -1.85
C ASP A 208 14.00 -12.63 -0.63
N THR A 209 12.93 -11.92 -0.23
CA THR A 209 12.94 -11.03 0.94
C THR A 209 13.00 -11.79 2.27
N LEU A 210 12.35 -12.96 2.37
CA LEU A 210 12.48 -13.84 3.53
C LEU A 210 13.91 -14.38 3.65
N ASP A 211 14.53 -14.75 2.52
CA ASP A 211 15.90 -15.26 2.47
C ASP A 211 16.93 -14.19 2.89
N LEU A 212 16.71 -12.92 2.52
CA LEU A 212 17.54 -11.79 2.99
C LEU A 212 17.57 -11.69 4.52
N LEU A 213 16.48 -12.03 5.20
CA LEU A 213 16.38 -12.03 6.66
C LEU A 213 16.73 -13.39 7.29
N GLY A 214 17.09 -14.40 6.49
CA GLY A 214 17.33 -15.77 6.97
C GLY A 214 16.07 -16.44 7.54
N ILE A 215 14.88 -15.99 7.17
CA ILE A 215 13.60 -16.51 7.70
C ILE A 215 13.22 -17.77 6.92
N ALA A 216 13.36 -18.92 7.56
CA ALA A 216 13.07 -20.20 6.92
C ALA A 216 11.59 -20.36 6.52
N TRP A 217 11.34 -20.62 5.24
CA TRP A 217 10.02 -20.84 4.67
C TRP A 217 9.93 -22.18 3.92
N ARG A 218 8.71 -22.57 3.55
CA ARG A 218 8.40 -23.72 2.69
C ARG A 218 7.28 -23.36 1.71
N GLN A 219 7.22 -24.04 0.58
CA GLN A 219 6.14 -23.91 -0.40
C GLN A 219 5.26 -25.16 -0.38
N PRO A 220 4.21 -25.23 0.47
CA PRO A 220 3.35 -26.41 0.55
C PRO A 220 2.49 -26.65 -0.70
N ARG A 221 2.28 -25.62 -1.54
CA ARG A 221 1.56 -25.70 -2.81
C ARG A 221 2.07 -24.63 -3.77
N VAL A 222 1.83 -24.80 -5.07
CA VAL A 222 2.34 -23.91 -6.13
C VAL A 222 2.10 -22.43 -5.83
N ASN A 223 0.91 -22.07 -5.33
CA ASN A 223 0.51 -20.68 -5.09
C ASN A 223 0.59 -20.24 -3.63
N ALA A 224 1.31 -20.95 -2.75
CA ALA A 224 1.45 -20.52 -1.36
C ALA A 224 2.78 -20.82 -0.69
N ILE A 225 3.19 -19.89 0.16
CA ILE A 225 4.40 -19.92 0.98
C ILE A 225 3.99 -19.98 2.45
N ALA A 226 4.67 -20.80 3.24
CA ALA A 226 4.41 -20.99 4.66
C ALA A 226 5.67 -20.79 5.49
N VAL A 227 5.55 -20.05 6.59
CA VAL A 227 6.58 -19.88 7.62
C VAL A 227 6.05 -20.50 8.90
N SER A 228 6.61 -21.64 9.28
CA SER A 228 6.09 -22.48 10.38
C SER A 228 7.13 -22.81 11.45
N ARG A 229 8.42 -22.51 11.24
CA ARG A 229 9.44 -22.72 12.27
C ARG A 229 9.25 -21.70 13.39
N LYS A 230 9.41 -22.12 14.64
CA LYS A 230 9.09 -21.29 15.82
C LYS A 230 9.89 -19.99 15.82
N GLU A 231 11.18 -20.08 15.54
CA GLU A 231 12.12 -18.97 15.42
C GLU A 231 11.78 -18.03 14.25
N ALA A 232 11.36 -18.59 13.11
CA ALA A 232 11.00 -17.82 11.93
C ALA A 232 9.66 -17.07 12.12
N VAL A 233 8.70 -17.69 12.79
CA VAL A 233 7.42 -17.05 13.19
C VAL A 233 7.69 -15.95 14.21
N ALA A 234 8.54 -16.19 15.20
CA ALA A 234 8.91 -15.18 16.18
C ALA A 234 9.59 -13.97 15.52
N ALA A 235 10.45 -14.18 14.52
CA ALA A 235 11.06 -13.09 13.76
C ALA A 235 10.01 -12.25 13.02
N LEU A 236 9.05 -12.89 12.33
CA LEU A 236 7.94 -12.17 11.68
C LEU A 236 7.03 -11.45 12.67
N ASP A 237 6.81 -12.00 13.87
CA ASP A 237 5.97 -11.38 14.90
C ASP A 237 6.53 -10.04 15.41
N VAL A 238 7.85 -9.80 15.30
CA VAL A 238 8.47 -8.54 15.71
C VAL A 238 8.02 -7.36 14.86
N PHE A 239 7.78 -7.57 13.56
CA PHE A 239 7.52 -6.47 12.62
C PHE A 239 6.24 -6.61 11.79
N VAL A 240 5.74 -7.83 11.57
CA VAL A 240 4.43 -8.04 10.93
C VAL A 240 3.34 -7.96 11.99
N GLY A 241 3.40 -8.88 12.95
CA GLY A 241 2.40 -9.02 14.01
C GLY A 241 1.03 -9.53 13.51
N PRO A 242 0.04 -9.63 14.42
CA PRO A 242 -1.32 -9.98 14.05
C PRO A 242 -2.00 -8.84 13.26
N LYS A 243 -2.87 -9.19 12.31
CA LYS A 243 -3.73 -8.20 11.64
C LYS A 243 -4.72 -7.61 12.67
N SER A 244 -4.63 -6.31 12.94
CA SER A 244 -5.52 -5.56 13.83
C SER A 244 -5.98 -4.26 13.18
#